data_AF-A0A960B3V0-F1
#
_entry.id   AF-A0A960B3V0-F1
#
_cell.length_a   1.000
_cell.length_b   1.000
_cell.length_c   1.000
_cell.angle_alpha   90.00
_cell.angle_beta   90.00
_cell.angle_gamma   90.00
#
_symmetry.space_group_name_H-M   'P 1'
#
loop_
_entity.id
_entity.type
_entity.pdbx_description
1 polymer ?
#
loop_
_entity_poly.entity_id
_entity_poly.type
_entity_poly.pdbx_seq_one_letter_code
_entity_poly.pdbx_strand_id
1 'polypeptide(L)'
;DKIPDDVKTEVQADLDALKATLENAEASADDLRAGITKLGESSQKMGAAMYAAAEAEQAAAGGSTGSTGEADDDVVDAEIVDEDGAEGESQ
;
A
#
# COMPACT_ATOMS: atom_id res chain seq x y z
N ASP A 1 10.29 -2.84 14.77
CA ASP A 1 8.96 -2.51 14.22
C ASP A 1 9.19 -1.94 12.82
N LYS A 2 8.52 -2.46 11.79
CA LYS A 2 8.92 -2.25 10.37
C LYS A 2 8.47 -0.90 9.83
N ILE A 3 7.59 -0.22 10.54
CA ILE A 3 7.11 1.12 10.19
C ILE A 3 7.92 2.14 11.00
N PRO A 4 8.36 3.26 10.40
CA PRO A 4 8.98 4.36 11.13
C PRO A 4 8.08 4.86 12.27
N ASP A 5 8.67 5.08 13.45
CA ASP A 5 7.95 5.61 14.62
C ASP A 5 7.31 6.98 14.34
N ASP A 6 7.91 7.80 13.48
CA ASP A 6 7.32 9.06 13.01
C ASP A 6 5.95 8.84 12.35
N VAL A 7 5.84 7.84 11.46
CA VAL A 7 4.59 7.56 10.74
C VAL A 7 3.55 6.95 11.68
N LYS A 8 3.96 6.06 12.59
CA LYS A 8 3.06 5.54 13.62
C LYS A 8 2.53 6.64 14.54
N THR A 9 3.40 7.55 14.96
CA THR A 9 3.04 8.66 15.84
C THR A 9 2.09 9.62 15.12
N GLU A 10 2.31 9.88 13.83
CA GLU A 10 1.42 10.70 13.00
C GLU A 10 0.02 10.07 12.90
N VAL A 11 -0.07 8.79 12.54
CA VAL A 11 -1.36 8.07 12.46
C VAL A 11 -2.08 8.03 13.79
N GLN A 12 -1.36 7.79 14.89
CA GLN A 12 -1.94 7.76 16.23
C GLN A 12 -2.48 9.15 16.64
N ALA A 13 -1.72 10.21 16.37
CA ALA A 13 -2.15 11.58 16.64
C ALA A 13 -3.39 11.96 15.82
N ASP A 14 -3.44 11.59 14.54
CA ASP A 14 -4.59 11.85 13.68
C ASP A 14 -5.83 11.07 14.11
N LEU A 15 -5.66 9.82 14.55
CA LEU A 15 -6.74 9.01 15.13
C LEU A 15 -7.32 9.65 16.38
N ASP A 16 -6.46 10.10 17.30
CA ASP A 16 -6.91 10.69 18.56
C ASP A 16 -7.55 12.06 18.32
N ALA A 17 -7.04 12.84 17.36
CA ALA A 17 -7.69 14.07 16.91
C ALA A 17 -9.08 13.79 16.32
N LEU A 18 -9.22 12.78 15.44
CA LEU A 18 -10.51 12.43 14.84
C LEU A 18 -11.51 11.92 15.90
N LYS A 19 -11.05 11.14 16.89
CA LYS A 19 -11.90 10.73 18.02
C LYS A 19 -12.39 11.92 18.84
N ALA A 20 -11.51 12.86 19.17
CA ALA A 20 -11.89 14.07 19.90
C ALA A 20 -12.92 14.89 19.12
N THR A 21 -12.78 14.98 17.79
CA THR A 21 -13.79 15.61 16.92
C THR A 21 -15.12 14.85 16.94
N LEU A 22 -15.11 13.51 16.94
CA LEU A 22 -16.34 12.70 17.01
C LEU A 22 -17.05 12.80 18.37
N GLU A 23 -16.31 12.98 19.45
CA GLU A 23 -16.85 13.19 20.80
C GLU A 23 -17.42 14.60 20.97
N ASN A 24 -16.99 15.55 20.14
CA ASN A 24 -17.51 16.90 20.13
C ASN A 24 -18.83 16.97 19.37
N ALA A 25 -19.94 17.11 20.11
CA ALA A 25 -21.28 17.25 19.55
C ALA A 25 -21.49 18.53 18.71
N GLU A 26 -20.59 19.52 18.83
CA GLU A 26 -20.59 20.75 18.03
C GLU A 26 -19.67 20.67 16.80
N ALA A 27 -18.95 19.55 16.61
CA ALA A 27 -18.09 19.37 15.45
C ALA A 27 -18.89 19.43 14.15
N SER A 28 -18.41 20.24 13.22
CA SER A 28 -19.05 20.38 11.92
C SER A 28 -18.70 19.18 11.03
N ALA A 29 -19.53 18.93 10.02
CA ALA A 29 -19.24 17.92 9.00
C ALA A 29 -17.88 18.18 8.31
N ASP A 30 -17.48 19.43 8.18
CA ASP A 30 -16.18 19.81 7.62
C ASP A 30 -15.00 19.47 8.54
N ASP A 31 -15.16 19.58 9.87
CA ASP A 31 -14.12 19.16 10.84
C ASP A 31 -13.90 17.65 10.79
N LEU A 32 -14.99 16.89 10.68
CA LEU A 32 -14.95 15.43 10.50
C LEU A 32 -14.29 15.06 9.18
N ARG A 33 -14.67 15.71 8.07
CA ARG A 33 -14.02 15.49 6.77
C ARG A 33 -12.54 15.80 6.81
N ALA A 34 -12.14 16.93 7.41
CA ALA A 34 -10.74 17.30 7.54
C ALA A 34 -9.96 16.26 8.35
N GLY A 35 -10.51 15.78 9.47
CA GLY A 35 -9.90 14.72 10.28
C GLY A 35 -9.78 13.40 9.51
N ILE A 36 -10.81 13.00 8.75
CA ILE A 36 -10.79 11.80 7.90
C ILE A 36 -9.76 11.93 6.77
N THR A 37 -9.67 13.10 6.11
CA THR A 37 -8.66 13.36 5.09
C THR A 37 -7.26 13.23 5.66
N LYS A 38 -6.99 13.84 6.82
CA LYS A 38 -5.70 13.71 7.52
C LYS A 38 -5.34 12.27 7.83
N LEU A 39 -6.27 11.53 8.44
CA LEU A 39 -6.07 10.11 8.75
C LEU A 39 -5.82 9.28 7.49
N GLY A 40 -6.47 9.64 6.38
CA GLY A 40 -6.24 9.02 5.07
C GLY A 40 -4.82 9.26 4.55
N GLU A 41 -4.32 10.49 4.64
CA GLU A 41 -2.95 10.87 4.24
C GLU A 41 -1.91 10.11 5.07
N SER A 42 -2.08 10.07 6.40
CA SER A 42 -1.15 9.35 7.28
C SER A 42 -1.23 7.83 7.10
N SER A 43 -2.42 7.28 6.81
CA SER A 43 -2.59 5.86 6.44
C SER A 43 -1.91 5.51 5.12
N GLN A 44 -1.98 6.39 4.11
CA GLN A 44 -1.28 6.18 2.84
C GLN A 44 0.24 6.19 3.03
N LYS A 45 0.77 7.13 3.82
CA LYS A 45 2.20 7.15 4.20
C LYS A 45 2.59 5.88 4.94
N MET A 46 1.75 5.39 5.86
CA MET A 46 1.97 4.14 6.58
C MET A 46 2.03 2.94 5.64
N GLY A 47 1.12 2.86 4.67
CA GLY A 47 1.15 1.85 3.62
C GLY A 47 2.45 1.91 2.79
N ALA A 48 2.82 3.09 2.31
CA ALA A 48 4.07 3.28 1.55
C ALA A 48 5.30 2.90 2.38
N ALA A 49 5.33 3.23 3.67
CA ALA A 49 6.40 2.85 4.58
C ALA A 49 6.45 1.33 4.84
N MET A 50 5.30 0.65 4.93
CA MET A 50 5.23 -0.81 5.03
C MET A 50 5.80 -1.49 3.77
N TYR A 51 5.41 -1.02 2.58
CA TYR A 51 5.96 -1.54 1.31
C TYR A 51 7.46 -1.30 1.21
N ALA A 52 7.94 -0.08 1.50
CA ALA A 52 9.37 0.23 1.51
C ALA A 52 10.16 -0.64 2.52
N ALA A 53 9.57 -0.92 3.68
CA ALA A 53 10.18 -1.80 4.67
C ALA A 53 10.20 -3.27 4.23
N ALA A 54 9.17 -3.73 3.49
CA ALA A 54 9.12 -5.06 2.91
C ALA A 54 10.19 -5.23 1.80
N GLU A 55 10.35 -4.25 0.92
CA GLU A 55 11.42 -4.22 -0.10
C GLU A 55 12.81 -4.27 0.54
N ALA A 56 13.03 -3.46 1.58
CA ALA A 56 14.29 -3.46 2.31
C ALA A 56 14.58 -4.80 3.00
N GLU A 57 13.56 -5.49 3.50
CA GLU A 57 13.68 -6.84 4.05
C GLU A 57 13.98 -7.88 2.97
N GLN A 58 13.36 -7.78 1.81
CA GLN A 58 13.61 -8.66 0.67
C GLN A 58 15.06 -8.52 0.18
N ALA A 59 15.58 -7.29 0.13
CA ALA A 59 16.98 -7.02 -0.15
C ALA A 59 17.94 -7.56 0.94
N ALA A 60 17.55 -7.45 2.21
CA ALA A 60 18.36 -7.93 3.35
C ALA A 60 18.32 -9.46 3.55
N ALA A 61 17.27 -10.14 3.07
CA ALA A 61 17.06 -11.58 3.25
C ALA A 61 17.83 -12.47 2.25
N GLY A 62 18.46 -11.92 1.20
CA GLY A 62 19.27 -12.76 0.32
C GLY A 62 19.53 -12.28 -1.11
N GLY A 63 19.94 -11.02 -1.31
CA GLY A 63 20.58 -10.59 -2.57
C GLY A 63 21.99 -11.19 -2.80
N SER A 64 22.19 -12.49 -2.52
CA SER A 64 23.46 -13.22 -2.74
C SER A 64 23.28 -14.53 -3.52
N THR A 65 22.26 -14.63 -4.38
CA THR A 65 22.25 -15.61 -5.47
C THR A 65 21.87 -14.91 -6.76
N GLY A 66 22.87 -14.59 -7.58
CA GLY A 66 22.61 -14.07 -8.94
C GLY A 66 23.72 -13.26 -9.58
N SER A 67 25.01 -13.54 -9.29
CA SER A 67 26.06 -13.19 -10.25
C SER A 67 26.08 -14.25 -11.36
N THR A 68 25.05 -14.24 -12.20
CA THR A 68 25.02 -14.85 -13.54
C THR A 68 24.02 -13.96 -14.29
N GLY A 69 24.46 -13.07 -15.18
CA GLY A 69 24.94 -13.49 -16.47
C GLY A 69 23.74 -13.97 -17.30
N GLU A 70 23.48 -13.29 -18.40
CA GLU A 70 22.50 -13.64 -19.43
C GLU A 70 21.01 -13.35 -19.16
N ALA A 71 20.37 -13.06 -20.29
CA ALA A 71 19.01 -12.62 -20.50
C ALA A 71 17.93 -13.67 -20.18
N ASP A 72 16.70 -13.18 -20.30
CA ASP A 72 15.49 -13.84 -20.81
C ASP A 72 14.39 -14.22 -19.80
N ASP A 73 13.22 -13.63 -20.06
CA ASP A 73 11.96 -14.37 -20.24
C ASP A 73 11.08 -14.71 -19.03
N ASP A 74 10.85 -13.77 -18.11
CA ASP A 74 9.75 -13.92 -17.12
C ASP A 74 9.06 -12.61 -16.71
N VAL A 75 9.19 -11.55 -17.54
CA VAL A 75 8.19 -10.47 -17.53
C VAL A 75 7.02 -10.98 -18.37
N VAL A 76 6.19 -11.83 -17.77
CA VAL A 76 4.84 -12.09 -18.24
C VAL A 76 4.08 -10.77 -18.17
N ASP A 77 4.12 -10.05 -19.30
CA ASP A 77 3.08 -9.13 -19.73
C ASP A 77 1.78 -9.90 -19.51
N ALA A 78 1.04 -9.52 -18.46
CA ALA A 78 -0.22 -10.14 -18.13
C ALA A 78 -1.14 -9.85 -19.32
N GLU A 79 -1.12 -10.79 -20.27
CA GLU A 79 -2.18 -11.10 -21.20
C GLU A 79 -3.46 -10.83 -20.43
N ILE A 80 -4.14 -9.77 -20.84
CA ILE A 80 -5.57 -9.67 -20.62
C ILE A 80 -6.10 -10.99 -21.16
N VAL A 81 -6.38 -11.92 -20.26
CA VAL A 81 -7.17 -13.11 -20.54
C VAL A 81 -8.53 -12.55 -20.91
N ASP A 82 -8.68 -12.24 -22.19
CA ASP A 82 -9.97 -12.07 -22.84
C ASP A 82 -10.58 -13.47 -22.87
N GLU A 83 -11.23 -13.81 -21.76
CA GLU A 83 -12.10 -14.97 -21.65
C GLU A 83 -13.35 -14.68 -22.48
N ASP A 84 -13.27 -14.84 -23.80
CA ASP A 84 -14.42 -14.98 -24.68
C ASP A 84 -14.08 -15.88 -25.88
N GLY A 85 -14.60 -17.12 -25.85
CA GLY A 85 -14.93 -17.87 -27.06
C GLY A 85 -13.95 -18.95 -27.51
N ALA A 86 -13.77 -19.98 -26.68
CA ALA A 86 -13.48 -21.31 -27.20
C ALA A 86 -14.63 -21.76 -28.13
N GLU A 87 -14.39 -21.95 -29.43
CA GLU A 87 -14.92 -23.08 -30.24
C GLU A 87 -14.00 -23.31 -31.44
N GLY A 88 -13.41 -24.51 -31.49
CA GLY A 88 -12.48 -24.94 -32.52
C GLY A 88 -13.13 -25.51 -33.78
N GLU A 89 -12.34 -25.44 -34.84
CA GLU A 89 -12.11 -26.48 -35.86
C GLU A 89 -13.24 -26.89 -36.82
N SER A 90 -12.98 -26.51 -38.07
CA SER A 90 -13.41 -27.10 -39.34
C SER A 90 -13.38 -28.63 -39.39
N GLN A 91 -14.52 -29.25 -39.71
CA GLN A 91 -14.68 -30.24 -40.80
C GLN A 91 -16.14 -30.35 -41.25
#